data_AF-A0A9W9MWL3-F1
#
_entry.id   AF-A0A9W9MWL3-F1
#
_cell.length_a   1.000
_cell.length_b   1.000
_cell.length_c   1.000
_cell.angle_alpha   90.00
_cell.angle_beta   90.00
_cell.angle_gamma   90.00
#
_symmetry.space_group_name_H-M   'P 1'
#
loop_
_entity.id
_entity.type
_entity.pdbx_description
1 polymer ?
#
loop_
_entity_poly.entity_id
_entity_poly.type
_entity_poly.pdbx_seq_one_letter_code
_entity_poly.pdbx_strand_id
1 'polypeptide(L)'
;MPLQRSTDPLVWIDCEMTGLDSETDKILQICCFITDAQLNLLEPTGFETVIHVPDSTLDAMSQWCIDTHGRTGLTAAVRASTTSPPPPPPTLSSPTSASTSRSRALPS
;
A
#
# COMPACT_ATOMS: atom_id res chain seq x y z
N MET A 1 4.67 34.11 11.81
CA MET A 1 4.89 33.73 10.40
C MET A 1 3.72 32.85 10.00
N PRO A 2 2.79 33.29 9.14
CA PRO A 2 1.77 32.40 8.62
C PRO A 2 2.45 31.31 7.77
N LEU A 3 2.00 30.06 7.91
CA LEU A 3 2.46 28.97 7.08
C LEU A 3 1.95 29.18 5.65
N GLN A 4 2.85 29.11 4.67
CA GLN A 4 2.48 29.17 3.25
C GLN A 4 1.86 27.83 2.85
N ARG A 5 0.69 27.86 2.19
CA ARG A 5 0.06 26.64 1.65
C ARG A 5 0.95 26.03 0.58
N SER A 6 1.11 24.70 0.63
CA SER A 6 1.71 23.95 -0.47
C SER A 6 0.78 24.01 -1.70
N THR A 7 1.39 24.00 -2.88
CA THR A 7 0.73 23.90 -4.18
C THR A 7 1.03 22.55 -4.86
N ASP A 8 1.71 21.64 -4.16
CA ASP A 8 2.09 20.35 -4.71
C ASP A 8 0.87 19.43 -4.87
N PRO A 9 0.91 18.47 -5.81
CA PRO A 9 -0.14 17.47 -5.94
C PRO A 9 -0.34 16.66 -4.65
N LEU A 10 -1.58 16.30 -4.39
CA LEU A 10 -1.98 15.46 -3.27
C LEU A 10 -2.31 14.06 -3.76
N VAL A 11 -1.77 13.05 -3.06
CA VAL A 11 -2.13 11.64 -3.28
C VAL A 11 -3.08 11.22 -2.19
N TRP A 12 -4.31 10.89 -2.58
CA TRP A 12 -5.36 10.37 -1.73
C TRP A 12 -5.31 8.84 -1.81
N ILE A 13 -5.32 8.19 -0.65
CA ILE A 13 -5.31 6.73 -0.55
C ILE A 13 -6.43 6.32 0.40
N ASP A 14 -7.22 5.35 -0.02
CA ASP A 14 -8.21 4.68 0.80
C ASP A 14 -7.99 3.16 0.73
N CYS A 15 -8.16 2.49 1.85
CA CYS A 15 -7.87 1.07 2.00
C CYS A 15 -9.00 0.37 2.74
N GLU A 16 -9.39 -0.79 2.24
CA GLU A 16 -10.24 -1.73 2.98
C GLU A 16 -9.37 -2.87 3.52
N MET A 17 -9.60 -3.27 4.77
CA MET A 17 -8.79 -4.28 5.46
C MET A 17 -9.65 -5.36 6.12
N THR A 18 -9.00 -6.45 6.52
CA THR A 18 -9.63 -7.54 7.30
C THR A 18 -9.94 -7.14 8.76
N GLY A 19 -9.32 -6.05 9.24
CA GLY A 19 -9.45 -5.56 10.61
C GLY A 19 -8.55 -4.34 10.87
N LEU A 20 -8.17 -4.14 12.13
CA LEU A 20 -7.45 -2.95 12.62
C LEU A 20 -6.06 -3.26 13.21
N ASP A 21 -5.63 -4.52 13.20
CA ASP A 21 -4.31 -4.93 13.69
C ASP A 21 -3.31 -5.01 12.53
N SER A 22 -2.38 -4.07 12.46
CA SER A 22 -1.40 -3.98 11.36
C SER A 22 -0.45 -5.18 11.24
N GLU A 23 -0.25 -5.94 12.32
CA GLU A 23 0.65 -7.11 12.29
C GLU A 23 -0.03 -8.32 11.64
N THR A 24 -1.33 -8.48 11.87
CA THR A 24 -2.08 -9.68 11.48
C THR A 24 -3.01 -9.45 10.31
N ASP A 25 -3.69 -8.31 10.27
CA ASP A 25 -4.66 -7.97 9.23
C ASP A 25 -4.01 -7.68 7.88
N LYS A 26 -4.81 -7.81 6.82
CA LYS A 26 -4.39 -7.66 5.42
C LYS A 26 -5.27 -6.65 4.72
N ILE A 27 -4.68 -5.97 3.73
CA ILE A 27 -5.39 -5.10 2.81
C ILE A 27 -6.18 -5.96 1.82
N LEU A 28 -7.45 -5.65 1.65
CA LEU A 28 -8.39 -6.29 0.74
C LEU A 28 -8.60 -5.47 -0.53
N GLN A 29 -8.58 -4.14 -0.43
CA GLN A 29 -8.73 -3.22 -1.55
C GLN A 29 -7.91 -1.96 -1.31
N ILE A 30 -7.40 -1.37 -2.38
CA ILE A 30 -6.74 -0.06 -2.36
C ILE A 30 -7.30 0.80 -3.48
N CYS A 31 -7.55 2.07 -3.16
CA CYS A 31 -7.95 3.11 -4.09
C CYS A 31 -7.01 4.31 -3.95
N CYS A 32 -6.48 4.82 -5.05
CA CYS A 32 -5.59 5.98 -5.08
C CYS A 32 -6.07 7.00 -6.11
N PHE A 33 -6.13 8.27 -5.72
CA PHE A 33 -6.46 9.38 -6.60
C PHE A 33 -5.48 10.53 -6.42
N ILE A 34 -5.28 11.33 -7.47
CA ILE A 34 -4.37 12.48 -7.42
C ILE A 34 -5.16 13.76 -7.68
N THR A 35 -4.98 14.76 -6.82
CA THR A 35 -5.56 16.10 -7.01
C THR A 35 -4.48 17.18 -7.02
N ASP A 36 -4.81 18.35 -7.55
CA ASP A 36 -4.07 19.57 -7.28
C ASP A 36 -4.37 20.12 -5.86
N ALA A 37 -3.74 21.23 -5.50
CA ALA A 37 -3.95 21.90 -4.22
C ALA A 37 -5.33 22.57 -4.06
N GLN A 38 -6.10 22.68 -5.15
CA GLN A 38 -7.49 23.15 -5.16
C GLN A 38 -8.50 21.99 -5.15
N LEU A 39 -8.02 20.74 -4.99
CA LEU A 39 -8.82 19.51 -4.97
C LEU A 39 -9.44 19.15 -6.32
N ASN A 40 -8.93 19.69 -7.43
CA ASN A 40 -9.32 19.20 -8.75
C ASN A 40 -8.58 17.90 -9.06
N LEU A 41 -9.31 16.89 -9.55
CA LEU A 41 -8.71 15.62 -9.98
C LEU A 41 -7.74 15.85 -11.14
N LEU A 42 -6.50 15.40 -10.95
CA LEU A 42 -5.47 15.39 -11.99
C LEU A 42 -5.53 14.11 -12.83
N GLU A 43 -6.06 13.04 -12.25
CA GLU A 43 -6.21 11.73 -12.89
C GLU A 43 -7.66 11.25 -12.65
N PRO A 44 -8.52 11.24 -13.68
CA PRO A 44 -9.96 10.99 -13.49
C PRO A 44 -10.37 9.55 -13.22
N THR A 45 -9.54 8.56 -13.58
CA THR A 45 -9.91 7.14 -13.48
C THR A 45 -9.58 6.57 -12.11
N GLY A 46 -8.54 7.08 -11.46
CA GLY A 46 -7.96 6.53 -10.25
C GLY A 46 -7.08 5.33 -10.54
N PHE A 47 -6.45 4.86 -9.47
CA PHE A 47 -6.02 3.47 -9.35
C PHE A 47 -6.91 2.78 -8.34
N GLU A 48 -7.51 1.66 -8.71
CA GLU A 48 -8.29 0.82 -7.80
C GLU A 48 -7.93 -0.64 -8.03
N THR A 49 -7.70 -1.38 -6.95
CA THR A 49 -7.43 -2.81 -7.05
C THR A 49 -7.93 -3.57 -5.84
N VAL A 50 -8.44 -4.78 -6.08
CA VAL A 50 -8.82 -5.73 -5.04
C VAL A 50 -7.72 -6.79 -4.95
N ILE A 51 -7.26 -7.08 -3.75
CA ILE A 51 -6.14 -7.98 -3.47
C ILE A 51 -6.70 -9.33 -3.01
N HIS A 52 -6.21 -10.40 -3.60
CA HIS A 52 -6.56 -11.74 -3.20
C HIS A 52 -5.96 -12.08 -1.83
N VAL A 53 -6.80 -12.61 -0.92
CA VAL A 53 -6.34 -13.26 0.31
C VAL A 53 -7.05 -14.62 0.47
N PRO A 54 -6.44 -15.59 1.18
CA PRO A 54 -7.05 -16.90 1.40
C PRO A 54 -8.36 -16.83 2.20
N ASP A 55 -9.26 -17.78 1.97
CA ASP A 55 -10.53 -17.89 2.72
C ASP A 55 -10.32 -17.97 4.24
N SER A 56 -9.25 -18.64 4.70
CA SER A 56 -8.92 -18.69 6.13
C SER A 56 -8.68 -17.30 6.75
N THR A 57 -8.21 -16.33 5.95
CA THR A 57 -8.02 -14.95 6.40
C THR A 57 -9.35 -14.20 6.43
N LEU A 58 -10.22 -14.42 5.43
CA LEU A 58 -11.56 -13.83 5.40
C LEU A 58 -12.44 -14.35 6.54
N ASP A 59 -12.35 -15.64 6.84
CA ASP A 59 -13.13 -16.28 7.90
C ASP A 59 -12.65 -15.87 9.31
N ALA A 60 -11.41 -15.38 9.42
CA ALA A 60 -10.83 -14.88 10.67
C ALA A 60 -11.18 -13.40 10.96
N MET A 61 -11.86 -12.71 10.04
CA MET A 61 -12.30 -11.33 10.23
C MET A 61 -13.29 -11.22 11.39
N SER A 62 -13.36 -10.02 11.99
CA SER A 62 -14.43 -9.72 12.95
C SER A 62 -15.82 -9.84 12.29
N GLN A 63 -16.86 -10.13 13.07
CA GLN A 63 -18.23 -10.22 12.56
C GLN A 63 -18.65 -8.95 11.80
N TRP A 64 -18.26 -7.77 12.31
CA TRP A 64 -18.56 -6.51 11.64
C TRP A 64 -17.92 -6.40 10.24
N CYS A 65 -16.67 -6.86 10.09
CA CYS A 65 -15.98 -6.87 8.81
C CYS A 65 -16.62 -7.88 7.84
N ILE A 66 -16.97 -9.08 8.33
CA ILE A 66 -17.68 -10.10 7.54
C ILE A 66 -19.00 -9.54 6.99
N ASP A 67 -19.81 -8.93 7.86
CA ASP A 67 -21.12 -8.39 7.48
C ASP A 67 -20.97 -7.21 6.51
N THR A 68 -20.01 -6.31 6.77
CA THR A 68 -19.80 -5.10 5.97
C THR A 68 -19.27 -5.46 4.58
N HIS A 69 -18.18 -6.22 4.51
CA HIS A 69 -17.55 -6.62 3.24
C HIS A 69 -18.40 -7.61 2.45
N GLY A 70 -19.18 -8.44 3.14
CA GLY A 70 -20.19 -9.29 2.50
C GLY A 70 -21.29 -8.47 1.85
N ARG A 71 -21.81 -7.44 2.52
CA ARG A 71 -22.87 -6.57 2.00
C ARG A 71 -22.42 -5.69 0.85
N THR A 72 -21.17 -5.20 0.86
CA THR A 72 -20.62 -4.40 -0.26
C THR A 72 -20.23 -5.26 -1.45
N GLY A 73 -20.12 -6.58 -1.28
CA GLY A 73 -19.64 -7.51 -2.30
C GLY A 73 -18.11 -7.61 -2.35
N LEU A 74 -17.38 -6.90 -1.49
CA LEU A 74 -15.93 -6.92 -1.44
C LEU A 74 -15.38 -8.32 -1.18
N THR A 75 -15.99 -9.08 -0.26
CA THR A 75 -15.54 -10.46 0.03
C THR A 75 -15.59 -11.35 -1.22
N ALA A 76 -16.61 -11.20 -2.06
CA ALA A 76 -16.72 -11.96 -3.32
C ALA A 76 -15.68 -11.48 -4.35
N ALA A 77 -15.44 -10.17 -4.44
CA ALA A 77 -14.43 -9.61 -5.32
C ALA A 77 -13.01 -10.06 -4.94
N VAL A 78 -12.70 -10.14 -3.64
CA VAL A 78 -11.42 -10.64 -3.11
C VAL A 78 -11.19 -12.11 -3.49
N ARG A 79 -12.22 -12.95 -3.35
CA ARG A 79 -12.16 -14.36 -3.76
C ARG A 79 -11.92 -14.52 -5.27
N ALA A 80 -12.50 -13.65 -6.08
CA ALA A 80 -12.33 -13.65 -7.52
C ALA A 80 -11.03 -12.98 -8.00
N SER A 81 -10.37 -12.18 -7.14
CA SER A 81 -9.15 -11.47 -7.50
C SER A 81 -7.99 -12.42 -7.75
N THR A 82 -7.17 -12.08 -8.74
CA THR A 82 -5.89 -12.74 -9.03
C THR A 82 -4.69 -11.86 -8.69
N THR A 83 -4.92 -10.68 -8.10
CA THR A 83 -3.88 -9.72 -7.74
C THR A 83 -3.26 -10.11 -6.40
N SER A 84 -1.94 -10.22 -6.34
CA SER A 84 -1.18 -10.41 -5.10
C SER A 84 -0.15 -9.31 -4.92
N PRO A 85 0.18 -8.91 -3.68
CA PRO A 85 1.32 -8.04 -3.44
C PRO A 85 2.60 -8.70 -3.96
N PRO A 86 3.60 -7.91 -4.42
CA PRO A 86 4.90 -8.45 -4.76
C PRO A 86 5.53 -9.12 -3.53
N PRO A 87 6.41 -10.12 -3.72
CA PRO A 87 7.13 -10.72 -2.61
C PRO A 87 7.88 -9.64 -1.82
N PRO A 88 8.02 -9.78 -0.50
CA PRO A 88 8.74 -8.81 0.31
C PRO A 88 10.16 -8.62 -0.26
N PRO A 89 10.68 -7.37 -0.27
CA PRO A 89 12.03 -7.14 -0.74
C PRO A 89 13.00 -8.01 0.07
N PRO A 90 14.09 -8.52 -0.54
CA PRO A 90 15.09 -9.26 0.20
C PRO A 90 15.57 -8.39 1.36
N THR A 91 15.59 -8.94 2.57
CA THR A 91 16.10 -8.23 3.73
C THR A 91 17.52 -7.78 3.43
N LEU A 92 17.77 -6.47 3.45
CA LEU A 92 19.12 -5.92 3.43
C LEU A 92 19.81 -6.44 4.69
N SER A 93 20.47 -7.59 4.59
CA SER A 93 21.40 -8.04 5.60
C SER A 93 22.38 -6.90 5.84
N SER A 94 22.50 -6.47 7.10
CA SER A 94 23.33 -5.36 7.55
C SER A 94 24.65 -5.30 6.79
N PRO A 95 25.13 -4.12 6.37
CA PRO A 95 26.38 -4.03 5.64
C PRO A 95 27.50 -4.58 6.52
N THR A 96 27.97 -5.79 6.23
CA THR A 96 29.21 -6.31 6.80
C THR A 96 30.31 -5.36 6.38
N SER A 97 30.99 -4.74 7.35
CA SER A 97 32.08 -3.79 7.16
C SER A 97 33.22 -4.40 6.32
N ALA A 98 33.11 -4.34 5.00
CA ALA A 98 34.19 -4.63 4.09
C ALA A 98 35.04 -3.35 3.95
N SER A 99 36.02 -3.20 4.83
CA SER A 99 37.11 -2.23 4.68
C SER A 99 37.82 -2.51 3.35
N THR A 100 37.54 -1.68 2.34
CA THR A 100 38.29 -1.69 1.08
C THR A 100 39.24 -0.50 1.09
N SER A 101 40.50 -0.75 1.45
CA SER A 101 41.60 0.20 1.28
C SER A 101 41.74 0.58 -0.19
N ARG A 102 41.32 1.80 -0.56
CA ARG A 102 41.62 2.37 -1.88
C ARG A 102 43.02 3.01 -1.85
N SER A 103 44.01 2.32 -2.39
CA SER A 103 45.27 2.95 -2.81
C SER A 103 44.98 3.87 -3.99
N ARG A 104 45.13 5.18 -3.77
CA ARG A 104 45.00 6.23 -4.78
C ARG A 104 46.31 6.36 -5.54
N ALA A 105 46.34 5.91 -6.80
CA ALA A 105 47.37 6.31 -7.75
C ALA A 105 46.92 7.59 -8.47
N LEU A 106 47.69 8.67 -8.33
CA LEU A 106 47.59 9.89 -9.15
C LEU A 106 48.39 9.69 -10.45
N PRO A 107 47.89 10.11 -11.62
CA PRO A 107 48.76 10.38 -12.77
C PRO A 107 49.20 11.85 -12.80
N SER A 108 50.37 12.04 -13.42
CA SER A 108 51.18 13.27 -13.53
C SER A 108 50.60 14.34 -14.44
#